data_AF-A0A160F845-F1
#
_entry.id   AF-A0A160F845-F1
#
_cell.length_a   1.000
_cell.length_b   1.000
_cell.length_c   1.000
_cell.angle_alpha   90.00
_cell.angle_beta   90.00
_cell.angle_gamma   90.00
#
_symmetry.space_group_name_H-M   'P 1'
#
loop_
_entity.id
_entity.type
_entity.pdbx_description
1 polymer ?
#
loop_
_entity_poly.entity_id
_entity_poly.type
_entity_poly.pdbx_seq_one_letter_code
_entity_poly.pdbx_strand_id
1 'polypeptide(L)' 'MAKPTEKKERYGKSAFLRAPEYTKDRLLLEVLLDDSKTYTKEEVDSLLSEWKAKEVQ' A
#
# COMPACT_ATOMS: atom_id res chain seq x y z
N MET A 1 -22.35 22.56 -6.73
CA MET A 1 -21.74 22.20 -5.43
C MET A 1 -20.79 21.05 -5.68
N ALA A 2 -19.48 21.31 -5.78
CA ALA A 2 -18.48 20.26 -5.94
C ALA A 2 -18.33 19.57 -4.58
N LYS A 3 -18.67 18.27 -4.50
CA LYS A 3 -18.42 17.46 -3.31
C LYS A 3 -16.92 17.55 -3.02
N PRO A 4 -16.49 17.85 -1.77
CA PRO A 4 -15.08 17.75 -1.43
C PRO A 4 -14.73 16.28 -1.67
N THR A 5 -13.95 16.02 -2.71
CA THR A 5 -13.30 14.73 -2.88
C THR A 5 -12.51 14.55 -1.60
N GLU A 6 -12.98 13.68 -0.71
CA GLU A 6 -12.19 13.13 0.38
C GLU A 6 -10.88 12.68 -0.27
N LYS A 7 -9.85 13.51 -0.14
CA LYS A 7 -8.54 13.24 -0.66
C LYS A 7 -8.06 12.07 0.16
N LYS A 8 -8.33 10.84 -0.28
CA LYS A 8 -7.71 9.65 0.29
C LYS A 8 -6.22 9.94 0.26
N GLU A 9 -5.64 10.14 1.45
CA GLU A 9 -4.25 10.55 1.56
C GLU A 9 -3.41 9.46 0.92
N ARG A 10 -2.68 9.88 -0.11
CA ARG A 10 -1.82 9.01 -0.89
C ARG A 10 -0.41 9.20 -0.41
N TYR A 11 0.24 8.10 -0.11
CA TYR A 11 1.59 8.07 0.41
C TYR A 11 2.50 7.34 -0.57
N GLY A 12 3.76 7.76 -0.64
CA GLY A 12 4.76 7.01 -1.39
C GLY A 12 5.13 5.71 -0.68
N LYS A 13 5.71 4.77 -1.42
CA LYS A 13 6.23 3.50 -0.90
C LYS A 13 6.99 3.65 0.42
N SER A 14 7.92 4.61 0.49
CA SER A 14 8.76 4.83 1.66
C SER A 14 8.00 5.21 2.94
N ALA A 15 6.77 5.71 2.84
CA ALA A 15 5.91 5.93 4.01
C ALA A 15 5.39 4.61 4.57
N PHE A 16 4.92 3.72 3.69
CA PHE A 16 4.44 2.39 4.06
C PHE A 16 5.57 1.50 4.58
N LEU A 17 6.75 1.55 3.97
CA LEU A 17 7.93 0.80 4.45
C LEU A 17 8.44 1.23 5.82
N ARG A 18 8.17 2.49 6.20
CA ARG A 18 8.52 3.04 7.51
C ARG A 18 7.40 2.86 8.55
N ALA A 19 6.21 2.49 8.12
CA ALA A 19 5.09 2.32 9.02
C ALA A 19 5.26 1.03 9.85
N PRO A 20 5.06 1.09 11.18
CA PRO A 20 5.22 -0.08 12.05
C PRO A 20 4.22 -1.19 11.71
N GLU A 21 3.03 -0.84 11.22
CA GLU A 21 1.98 -1.78 10.81
C GLU A 21 2.43 -2.72 9.67
N TYR A 22 3.28 -2.25 8.76
CA TYR A 22 3.76 -3.03 7.62
C TYR A 22 5.18 -3.56 7.80
N THR A 23 5.75 -3.49 9.01
CA THR A 23 7.15 -3.91 9.24
C THR A 23 7.37 -5.38 8.91
N LYS A 24 6.38 -6.24 9.18
CA LYS A 24 6.44 -7.68 8.85
C LYS A 24 6.35 -7.94 7.34
N ASP A 25 5.61 -7.10 6.63
CA ASP A 25 5.36 -7.20 5.21
C ASP A 25 6.26 -6.26 4.39
N ARG A 26 7.30 -5.69 5.02
CA ARG A 26 8.15 -4.66 4.41
C ARG A 26 8.80 -5.15 3.12
N LEU A 27 9.32 -6.38 3.11
CA LEU A 27 9.92 -6.98 1.91
C LEU A 27 8.89 -7.18 0.80
N LEU A 28 7.67 -7.61 1.13
CA LEU A 28 6.59 -7.71 0.14
C LEU A 28 6.25 -6.33 -0.44
N LEU A 29 6.12 -5.31 0.42
CA LEU A 29 5.86 -3.94 -0.02
C LEU A 29 6.98 -3.38 -0.90
N GLU A 30 8.23 -3.80 -0.68
CA GLU A 30 9.34 -3.41 -1.56
C GLU A 30 9.19 -3.93 -2.99
N VAL A 31 8.58 -5.11 -3.14
CA VAL A 31 8.32 -5.75 -4.44
C VAL A 31 6.98 -5.28 -5.05
N LEU A 32 5.95 -5.10 -4.21
CA LEU A 32 4.59 -4.76 -4.63
C LEU A 32 4.43 -3.27 -5.00
N LEU A 33 5.09 -2.39 -4.26
CA LEU A 33 4.93 -0.95 -4.42
C LEU A 33 6.06 -0.37 -5.27
N ASP A 34 5.66 0.45 -6.24
CA ASP A 34 6.57 1.19 -7.10
C ASP A 34 6.98 2.52 -6.43
N ASP A 35 8.26 2.86 -6.46
CA ASP A 35 8.79 4.11 -5.87
C ASP A 35 8.31 5.38 -6.59
N SER A 36 7.91 5.26 -7.87
CA SER A 36 7.39 6.39 -8.65
C SER A 36 5.89 6.61 -8.45
N LYS A 37 5.22 5.72 -7.70
CA LYS A 37 3.77 5.76 -7.47
C LYS A 37 3.44 6.00 -6.02
N THR A 38 2.26 6.57 -5.81
CA THR A 38 1.68 6.78 -4.49
C THR A 38 0.41 5.95 -4.34
N TYR A 39 0.23 5.38 -3.18
CA TYR A 39 -0.85 4.44 -2.87
C TYR A 39 -1.63 4.94 -1.65
N THR A 40 -2.89 4.56 -1.58
CA THR A 40 -3.70 4.67 -0.37
C THR A 40 -3.50 3.44 0.51
N LYS A 41 -3.83 3.56 1.80
CA LYS A 41 -3.76 2.43 2.74
C LYS A 41 -4.56 1.22 2.26
N GLU A 42 -5.77 1.44 1.74
CA GLU A 42 -6.65 0.39 1.20
C GLU A 42 -6.05 -0.32 -0.03
N GLU A 43 -5.39 0.43 -0.93
CA GLU A 43 -4.71 -0.15 -2.10
C GLU A 43 -3.56 -1.05 -1.65
N VAL A 44 -2.75 -0.60 -0.69
CA VAL A 44 -1.63 -1.38 -0.15
C VAL A 44 -2.12 -2.66 0.54
N ASP A 45 -3.16 -2.56 1.36
CA ASP A 45 -3.73 -3.71 2.07
C ASP A 45 -4.32 -4.74 1.10
N SER A 46 -5.02 -4.27 0.07
CA SER A 46 -5.55 -5.14 -0.99
C SER A 46 -4.44 -5.85 -1.76
N LEU A 47 -3.38 -5.13 -2.15
CA LEU A 47 -2.22 -5.71 -2.84
C LEU A 47 -1.53 -6.77 -1.99
N LEU A 48 -1.36 -6.53 -0.68
CA LEU A 48 -0.79 -7.50 0.24
C LEU A 48 -1.66 -8.74 0.37
N SER A 49 -2.97 -8.57 0.49
CA SER A 49 -3.93 -9.67 0.59
C SER A 49 -3.94 -10.53 -0.68
N GLU A 50 -4.02 -9.90 -1.85
CA GLU A 50 -3.98 -10.60 -3.14
C GLU A 50 -2.66 -11.35 -3.36
N TRP A 51 -1.54 -10.76 -2.96
CA TRP A 51 -0.24 -11.41 -3.12
C TRP A 51 -0.08 -12.59 -2.16
N LYS A 52 -0.47 -12.45 -0.89
CA LYS A 52 -0.49 -13.55 0.08
C LYS A 52 -1.43 -14.69 -0.35
N ALA A 53 -2.57 -14.36 -0.95
CA ALA A 53 -3.48 -15.36 -1.49
C ALA A 53 -2.87 -16.15 -2.65
N LYS A 54 -2.02 -15.51 -3.48
CA LYS A 54 -1.31 -16.18 -4.58
C LYS A 54 -0.15 -17.07 -4.12
N GLU A 55 0.52 -16.74 -3.02
CA GLU A 55 1.62 -17.57 -2.49
C GLU A 55 1.14 -18.87 -1.82
N VAL A 56 -0.15 -18.96 -1.48
CA VAL A 56 -0.76 -20.13 -0.80
C VAL A 56 -1.20 -21.25 -1.77
N GLN A 57 -1.00 -21.10 -3.08
CA GLN A 57 -1.37 -22.12 -4.09
C GLN A 57 -0.23 -23.05 -4.52
#